data_AF-A0A0V0Q6N8-F1
#
_entry.id   AF-A0A0V0Q6N8-F1
#
_cell.length_a   1.000
_cell.length_b   1.000
_cell.length_c   1.000
_cell.angle_alpha   90.00
_cell.angle_beta   90.00
_cell.angle_gamma   90.00
#
_symmetry.space_group_name_H-M   'P 1'
#
loop_
_entity.id
_entity.type
_entity.pdbx_description
1 polymer ?
#
loop_
_entity_poly.entity_id
_entity_poly.type
_entity_poly.pdbx_seq_one_letter_code
_entity_poly.pdbx_strand_id
1 'polypeptide(L)'
;MPPVIDIDEIFREDRTNPVAERSLPWEETSNGITVVVEPKPHWAEDLRAFRLEARAYCRYADWIQLGARARFFGHADLSGDEVMLKARAMVAREIAEGLWD
;
A
#
# COMPACT_ATOMS: atom_id res chain seq x y z
N MET A 1 -1.30 -2.15 -31.76
CA MET A 1 -1.16 -1.53 -30.43
C MET A 1 -0.64 -2.61 -29.51
N PRO A 2 0.46 -2.39 -28.76
CA PRO A 2 0.79 -3.31 -27.67
C PRO A 2 -0.40 -3.39 -26.69
N PRO A 3 -0.57 -4.51 -25.97
CA PRO A 3 -1.59 -4.59 -24.93
C PRO A 3 -1.40 -3.42 -23.96
N VAL A 4 -2.48 -2.73 -23.65
CA VAL A 4 -2.46 -1.67 -22.63
C VAL A 4 -2.40 -2.40 -21.30
N ILE A 5 -1.24 -2.39 -20.66
CA ILE A 5 -1.08 -2.92 -19.30
C ILE A 5 -1.89 -2.03 -18.37
N ASP A 6 -2.91 -2.59 -17.73
CA ASP A 6 -3.79 -1.87 -16.81
C ASP A 6 -3.19 -1.89 -15.39
N ILE A 7 -2.89 -0.71 -14.86
CA ILE A 7 -2.32 -0.55 -13.51
C ILE A 7 -3.31 -1.05 -12.46
N ASP A 8 -4.61 -0.83 -12.65
CA ASP A 8 -5.61 -1.32 -11.68
C ASP A 8 -5.66 -2.84 -11.66
N GLU A 9 -5.46 -3.49 -12.81
CA GLU A 9 -5.35 -4.94 -12.91
C GLU A 9 -4.14 -5.46 -12.13
N ILE A 10 -2.97 -4.85 -12.31
CA ILE A 10 -1.74 -5.21 -11.59
C ILE A 10 -1.94 -5.17 -10.07
N PHE A 11 -2.51 -4.08 -9.55
CA PHE A 11 -2.75 -3.93 -8.11
C PHE A 11 -3.79 -4.96 -7.61
N ARG A 12 -4.81 -5.25 -8.42
CA ARG A 12 -5.83 -6.23 -8.09
C ARG A 12 -5.27 -7.65 -8.07
N GLU A 13 -4.42 -7.99 -9.02
CA GLU A 13 -3.73 -9.29 -9.10
C GLU A 13 -2.78 -9.46 -7.90
N ASP A 14 -1.92 -8.47 -7.60
CA ASP A 14 -1.02 -8.53 -6.45
C ASP A 14 -1.78 -8.72 -5.13
N ARG A 15 -2.94 -8.09 -4.98
CA ARG A 15 -3.80 -8.24 -3.79
C ARG A 15 -4.33 -9.66 -3.59
N THR A 16 -4.34 -10.51 -4.62
CA THR A 16 -4.73 -11.92 -4.50
C THR A 16 -3.66 -12.76 -3.78
N ASN A 17 -2.41 -12.28 -3.75
CA ASN A 17 -1.32 -12.94 -3.04
C ASN A 17 -1.54 -12.89 -1.51
N PRO A 18 -1.01 -13.87 -0.75
CA PRO A 18 -0.87 -13.77 0.69
C PRO A 18 -0.18 -12.46 1.08
N VAL A 19 -0.54 -11.89 2.24
CA VAL A 19 -0.01 -10.60 2.70
C VAL A 19 1.52 -10.53 2.68
N ALA A 20 2.20 -11.63 3.00
CA ALA A 20 3.67 -11.71 3.01
C ALA A 20 4.31 -11.67 1.61
N GLU A 21 3.54 -11.94 0.55
CA GLU A 21 3.99 -12.01 -0.85
C GLU A 21 3.57 -10.77 -1.66
N ARG A 22 2.70 -9.92 -1.10
CA ARG A 22 2.27 -8.67 -1.76
C ARG A 22 3.43 -7.70 -1.92
N SER A 23 3.58 -7.19 -3.13
CA SER A 23 4.65 -6.26 -3.49
C SER A 23 4.16 -4.83 -3.69
N LEU A 24 2.84 -4.62 -3.79
CA LEU A 24 2.22 -3.31 -3.96
C LEU A 24 1.38 -2.93 -2.75
N PRO A 25 1.22 -1.62 -2.45
CA PRO A 25 0.38 -1.19 -1.34
C PRO A 25 -1.09 -1.48 -1.59
N TRP A 26 -1.84 -1.76 -0.52
CA TRP A 26 -3.28 -2.05 -0.59
C TRP A 26 -4.07 -1.34 0.49
N GLU A 27 -5.35 -1.11 0.23
CA GLU A 27 -6.26 -0.50 1.18
C GLU A 27 -6.96 -1.51 2.07
N GLU A 28 -7.08 -1.17 3.35
CA GLU A 28 -7.92 -1.84 4.32
C GLU A 28 -8.80 -0.85 5.08
N THR A 29 -10.01 -1.26 5.41
CA THR A 29 -10.95 -0.44 6.17
C THR A 29 -11.45 -1.19 7.39
N SER A 30 -11.40 -0.53 8.55
CA SER A 30 -11.96 -1.04 9.81
C SER A 30 -12.70 0.10 10.51
N ASN A 31 -13.96 -0.11 10.87
CA ASN A 31 -14.80 0.85 11.61
C ASN A 31 -14.71 2.31 11.12
N GLY A 32 -14.76 2.51 9.79
CA GLY A 32 -14.73 3.85 9.18
C GLY A 32 -13.34 4.50 9.08
N ILE A 33 -12.28 3.82 9.50
CA ILE A 33 -10.90 4.23 9.23
C ILE A 33 -10.36 3.38 8.08
N THR A 34 -9.89 4.06 7.04
CA THR A 34 -9.17 3.44 5.92
C THR A 34 -7.68 3.71 6.07
N VAL A 35 -6.90 2.65 5.85
CA VAL A 35 -5.44 2.69 5.82
C VAL A 35 -4.91 2.11 4.50
N VAL A 36 -3.76 2.59 4.07
CA VAL A 36 -2.95 1.98 3.01
C VAL A 36 -1.79 1.26 3.67
N VAL A 37 -1.69 -0.04 3.47
CA VAL A 37 -0.61 -0.87 3.98
C VAL A 37 0.52 -0.84 2.97
N GLU A 38 1.70 -0.42 3.41
CA GLU A 38 2.90 -0.39 2.58
C GLU A 38 3.68 -1.70 2.78
N PRO A 39 3.82 -2.55 1.75
CA PRO A 39 4.71 -3.71 1.81
C PRO A 39 6.14 -3.23 2.04
N LYS A 40 6.86 -3.92 2.92
CA LYS A 40 8.26 -3.64 3.24
C LYS A 40 9.15 -4.81 2.84
N PRO A 41 10.45 -4.57 2.61
CA PRO A 41 11.39 -5.64 2.39
C PRO A 41 11.34 -6.68 3.52
N HIS A 42 11.68 -7.94 3.20
CA HIS A 42 11.65 -9.08 4.12
C HIS A 42 12.46 -8.92 5.43
N TRP A 43 13.38 -7.95 5.49
CA TRP A 43 14.17 -7.63 6.67
C TRP A 43 13.49 -6.64 7.63
N ALA A 44 12.39 -6.00 7.21
CA ALA A 44 11.59 -5.17 8.10
C ALA A 44 10.83 -6.04 9.09
N GLU A 45 10.84 -5.66 10.37
CA GLU A 45 10.16 -6.38 11.44
C GLU A 45 8.63 -6.39 11.28
N ASP A 46 8.07 -5.31 10.72
CA ASP A 46 6.64 -5.18 10.46
C ASP A 46 6.37 -4.23 9.27
N LEU A 47 5.17 -4.35 8.72
CA LEU A 47 4.63 -3.44 7.72
C LEU A 47 4.10 -2.17 8.38
N ARG A 48 3.85 -1.13 7.58
CA ARG A 48 3.24 0.13 8.04
C ARG A 48 1.87 0.30 7.41
N ALA A 49 0.88 0.65 8.23
CA ALA A 49 -0.45 1.04 7.78
C ALA A 49 -0.62 2.55 7.95
N PHE A 50 -0.69 3.28 6.84
CA PHE A 50 -0.84 4.73 6.81
C PHE A 50 -2.31 5.12 6.70
N ARG A 51 -2.78 6.07 7.51
CA ARG A 51 -4.14 6.59 7.35
C ARG A 51 -4.30 7.22 5.98
N LEU A 52 -5.40 6.91 5.29
CA LEU A 52 -5.64 7.37 3.91
C LEU A 52 -5.45 8.90 3.78
N GLU A 53 -6.22 9.66 4.56
CA GLU A 53 -6.32 11.12 4.46
C GLU A 53 -5.51 11.89 5.52
N ALA A 54 -4.69 11.19 6.32
CA ALA A 54 -3.91 11.84 7.39
C ALA A 54 -2.46 11.35 7.38
N ARG A 55 -1.52 12.27 7.65
CA ARG A 55 -0.10 11.95 7.78
C ARG A 55 0.20 11.26 9.10
N ALA A 56 -0.33 10.06 9.25
CA ALA A 56 -0.15 9.23 10.42
C ALA A 56 -0.15 7.76 10.03
N TYR A 57 0.61 6.96 10.78
CA TYR A 57 0.73 5.53 10.53
C TYR A 57 0.70 4.74 11.84
N CYS A 58 0.38 3.47 11.75
CA CYS A 58 0.62 2.50 12.81
C CYS A 58 1.38 1.30 12.24
N ARG A 59 1.84 0.43 13.15
CA ARG A 59 2.36 -0.89 12.79
C ARG A 59 1.22 -1.76 12.28
N TYR A 60 1.47 -2.55 11.26
CA TYR A 60 0.42 -3.38 10.68
C TYR A 60 -0.04 -4.49 11.63
N ALA A 61 0.83 -5.02 12.48
CA ALA A 61 0.43 -5.92 13.56
C ALA A 61 -0.60 -5.26 14.52
N ASP A 62 -0.37 -3.99 14.88
CA ASP A 62 -1.29 -3.21 15.73
C ASP A 62 -2.64 -2.96 14.99
N TRP A 63 -2.60 -2.72 13.67
CA TRP A 63 -3.80 -2.58 12.84
C TRP A 63 -4.61 -3.88 12.77
N ILE A 64 -3.96 -5.02 12.54
CA ILE A 64 -4.64 -6.33 12.47
C ILE A 64 -5.30 -6.68 13.81
N GLN A 65 -4.66 -6.34 14.94
CA GLN A 65 -5.19 -6.64 16.25
C GLN A 65 -6.30 -5.67 16.71
N LEU A 66 -6.18 -4.38 16.40
CA LEU A 66 -7.00 -3.32 17.00
C LEU A 66 -7.87 -2.55 16.00
N GLY A 67 -7.62 -2.68 14.69
CA GLY A 67 -8.31 -1.96 13.62
C GLY A 67 -8.27 -0.45 13.87
N ALA A 68 -9.44 0.21 13.76
CA ALA A 68 -9.60 1.63 14.03
C ALA A 68 -9.11 2.10 15.42
N ARG A 69 -8.94 1.19 16.39
CA ARG A 69 -8.44 1.49 17.73
C ARG A 69 -6.92 1.46 17.84
N ALA A 70 -6.21 1.10 16.77
CA ALA A 70 -4.76 1.13 16.74
C ALA A 70 -4.24 2.54 17.04
N ARG A 71 -3.10 2.61 17.73
CA ARG A 71 -2.45 3.88 18.01
C ARG A 71 -1.70 4.35 16.77
N PHE A 72 -2.10 5.49 16.22
CA PHE A 72 -1.42 6.14 15.11
C PHE A 72 -0.38 7.14 15.61
N PHE A 73 0.76 7.19 14.93
CA PHE A 73 1.86 8.13 15.12
C PHE A 73 1.93 9.07 13.92
N GLY A 74 2.25 10.34 14.15
CA GLY A 74 2.45 11.29 13.05
C GLY A 74 3.59 10.84 12.13
N HIS A 75 3.41 11.03 10.82
CA HIS A 75 4.47 10.87 9.82
C HIS A 75 4.79 12.25 9.25
N ALA A 76 6.07 12.56 9.01
CA ALA A 76 6.45 13.88 8.50
C ALA A 76 5.86 14.15 7.11
N ASP A 77 5.91 13.12 6.24
CA ASP A 77 5.80 13.35 4.79
C ASP A 77 4.73 12.50 4.08
N LEU A 78 4.10 11.52 4.75
CA LEU A 78 3.29 10.50 4.05
C LEU A 78 1.95 10.22 4.74
N SER A 79 0.87 10.38 3.99
CA SER A 79 -0.43 9.74 4.17
C SER A 79 -0.55 8.48 3.32
N GLY A 80 -1.64 7.73 3.50
CA GLY A 80 -1.95 6.57 2.68
C GLY A 80 -2.16 6.93 1.20
N ASP A 81 -2.82 8.06 0.92
CA ASP A 81 -2.97 8.57 -0.44
C ASP A 81 -1.61 8.84 -1.10
N GLU A 82 -0.68 9.46 -0.37
CA GLU A 82 0.67 9.76 -0.86
C GLU A 82 1.46 8.46 -1.15
N VAL A 83 1.28 7.41 -0.31
CA VAL A 83 1.88 6.08 -0.53
C VAL A 83 1.29 5.42 -1.79
N MET A 84 -0.03 5.38 -1.92
CA MET A 84 -0.71 4.78 -3.07
C MET A 84 -0.36 5.49 -4.38
N LEU A 85 -0.40 6.82 -4.38
CA LEU A 85 -0.05 7.65 -5.53
C LEU A 85 1.38 7.37 -6.00
N LYS A 86 2.34 7.31 -5.07
CA LYS A 86 3.74 7.02 -5.39
C LYS A 86 3.91 5.65 -6.02
N ALA A 87 3.28 4.62 -5.48
CA ALA A 87 3.38 3.26 -6.02
C ALA A 87 2.78 3.18 -7.44
N ARG A 88 1.60 3.77 -7.65
CA ARG A 88 0.96 3.82 -8.97
C ARG A 88 1.80 4.58 -9.99
N ALA A 89 2.44 5.69 -9.58
CA ALA A 89 3.36 6.44 -10.44
C ALA A 89 4.63 5.64 -10.80
N MET A 90 5.14 4.82 -9.87
CA MET A 90 6.29 3.94 -10.13
C MET A 90 5.94 2.87 -11.18
N VAL A 91 4.83 2.15 -11.00
CA VAL A 91 4.36 1.13 -11.95
C VAL A 91 4.09 1.75 -13.33
N ALA A 92 3.41 2.91 -13.38
CA ALA A 92 3.17 3.62 -14.64
C ALA A 92 4.46 3.95 -15.39
N ARG A 93 5.50 4.37 -14.67
CA ARG A 93 6.82 4.66 -15.25
C ARG A 93 7.48 3.40 -15.79
N GLU A 94 7.47 2.32 -15.03
CA GLU A 94 8.09 1.06 -15.46
C GLU A 94 7.41 0.47 -16.70
N ILE A 95 6.08 0.58 -16.80
CA ILE A 95 5.32 0.23 -18.02
C ILE A 95 5.77 1.10 -19.20
N ALA A 96 5.87 2.42 -19.01
CA ALA A 96 6.30 3.34 -20.05
C ALA A 96 7.77 3.10 -20.50
N GLU A 97 8.60 2.62 -19.60
CA GLU A 97 9.99 2.21 -19.86
C GLU A 97 10.10 0.82 -20.51
N GLY A 98 8.97 0.09 -20.66
CA GLY A 98 8.93 -1.25 -21.25
C GLY A 98 9.56 -2.32 -20.37
N LEU A 99 9.54 -2.15 -19.04
CA LEU A 99 10.07 -3.11 -18.07
C LEU A 99 9.07 -4.22 -17.70
N TRP A 100 7.88 -4.19 -18.31
CA TRP A 100 6.79 -5.13 -18.08
C TRP A 100 6.47 -5.79 -19.43
N ASP A 101 6.55 -7.13 -19.48
CA ASP A 101 6.38 -7.97 -20.68
C ASP A 101 4.96 -8.54 -20.84
#